data_AF-A0A9W5URQ4-F1
#
_entry.id   AF-A0A9W5URQ4-F1
#
_cell.length_a   1.000
_cell.length_b   1.000
_cell.length_c   1.000
_cell.angle_alpha   90.00
_cell.angle_beta   90.00
_cell.angle_gamma   90.00
#
_symmetry.space_group_name_H-M   'P 1'
#
loop_
_entity.id
_entity.type
_entity.pdbx_description
1 polymer ?
#
loop_
_entity_poly.entity_id
_entity_poly.type
_entity_poly.pdbx_seq_one_letter_code
_entity_poly.pdbx_strand_id
1 'polypeptide(L)'
;MIGDSRVMGRRTLLAVAGWLATAVVATLIGLAAIRLVGESLTGTPGGVRSQEEIARALADPVPAGTGSPGGAPTGTPSPGAGPSGAGPDGSPSSPVSPGDPGTEPGNRRGFSTVGGSAVAECVPGGVYLVSWSARPGYRVDDVDRGPDDDADVTFVGPSGEYELSVRCAGGVPTVDLDDD
;
A
#
# COMPACT_ATOMS: atom_id res chain seq x y z
N MET A 1 -51.39 -25.06 -40.36
CA MET A 1 -50.01 -24.92 -39.85
C MET A 1 -49.88 -23.63 -39.02
N ILE A 2 -50.50 -23.54 -37.84
CA ILE A 2 -50.48 -22.31 -36.99
C ILE A 2 -50.01 -22.65 -35.55
N GLY A 3 -49.52 -23.87 -35.29
CA GLY A 3 -49.19 -24.36 -33.95
C GLY A 3 -47.76 -24.11 -33.46
N ASP A 4 -46.75 -23.95 -34.34
CA ASP A 4 -45.35 -24.06 -33.93
C ASP A 4 -44.70 -22.75 -33.44
N SER A 5 -45.20 -21.60 -33.90
CA SER A 5 -44.57 -20.29 -33.62
C SER A 5 -44.71 -19.85 -32.16
N ARG A 6 -45.79 -20.27 -31.45
CA ARG A 6 -45.95 -19.98 -30.01
C ARG A 6 -45.06 -20.84 -29.14
N VAL A 7 -44.75 -22.06 -29.58
CA VAL A 7 -43.92 -22.97 -28.79
C VAL A 7 -42.48 -22.48 -28.82
N MET A 8 -41.93 -22.08 -29.98
CA MET A 8 -40.56 -21.53 -30.12
C MET A 8 -40.30 -20.31 -29.24
N GLY A 9 -41.17 -19.30 -29.28
CA GLY A 9 -41.02 -18.13 -28.42
C GLY A 9 -41.04 -18.47 -26.92
N ARG A 10 -41.84 -19.45 -26.49
CA ARG A 10 -41.89 -19.89 -25.08
C ARG A 10 -40.63 -20.61 -24.64
N ARG A 11 -40.04 -21.49 -25.48
CA ARG A 11 -38.76 -22.16 -25.17
C ARG A 11 -37.61 -21.15 -25.11
N THR A 12 -37.57 -20.18 -26.03
CA THR A 12 -36.54 -19.13 -26.03
C THR A 12 -36.70 -18.18 -24.85
N LEU A 13 -37.93 -17.77 -24.51
CA LEU A 13 -38.20 -16.94 -23.33
C LEU A 13 -37.84 -17.67 -22.04
N LEU A 14 -38.12 -18.97 -21.92
CA LEU A 14 -37.71 -19.76 -20.75
C LEU A 14 -36.19 -19.94 -20.68
N ALA A 15 -35.50 -20.10 -21.81
CA ALA A 15 -34.05 -20.17 -21.85
C ALA A 15 -33.41 -18.84 -21.42
N VAL A 16 -33.92 -17.71 -21.93
CA VAL A 16 -33.44 -16.37 -21.55
C VAL A 16 -33.77 -16.07 -20.09
N ALA A 17 -34.97 -16.41 -19.61
CA ALA A 17 -35.35 -16.23 -18.21
C ALA A 17 -34.50 -17.10 -17.27
N GLY A 18 -34.22 -18.34 -17.65
CA GLY A 18 -33.33 -19.22 -16.91
C GLY A 18 -31.90 -18.67 -16.84
N TRP A 19 -31.38 -18.20 -17.97
CA TRP A 19 -30.05 -17.58 -18.03
C TRP A 19 -29.97 -16.30 -17.18
N LEU A 20 -30.98 -15.43 -17.25
CA LEU A 20 -31.07 -14.25 -16.41
C LEU A 20 -31.16 -14.62 -14.92
N ALA A 21 -31.95 -15.64 -14.57
CA ALA A 21 -32.02 -16.11 -13.19
C ALA A 21 -30.66 -16.59 -12.68
N THR A 22 -29.89 -17.33 -13.50
CA THR A 22 -28.53 -17.75 -13.12
C THR A 22 -27.57 -16.58 -12.97
N ALA A 23 -27.66 -15.57 -13.85
CA ALA A 23 -26.84 -14.37 -13.75
C ALA A 23 -27.14 -13.60 -12.45
N VAL A 24 -28.42 -13.41 -12.12
CA VAL A 24 -28.85 -12.77 -10.87
C VAL A 24 -28.34 -13.53 -9.65
N VAL A 25 -28.46 -14.86 -9.64
CA VAL A 25 -27.95 -15.69 -8.53
C VAL A 25 -26.43 -15.52 -8.38
N ALA A 26 -25.68 -15.57 -9.48
CA ALA A 26 -24.23 -15.36 -9.44
C ALA A 26 -23.85 -13.96 -8.90
N THR A 27 -24.56 -12.91 -9.33
CA THR A 27 -24.33 -11.54 -8.83
C THR A 27 -24.64 -11.42 -7.34
N LEU A 28 -25.73 -12.04 -6.86
CA LEU A 28 -26.08 -12.03 -5.44
C LEU A 28 -25.03 -12.75 -4.59
N ILE A 29 -24.48 -13.87 -5.07
CA ILE A 29 -23.39 -14.59 -4.41
C ILE A 29 -22.13 -13.72 -4.34
N GLY A 30 -21.75 -13.07 -5.45
CA GLY A 30 -20.60 -12.16 -5.48
C GLY A 30 -20.75 -11.00 -4.50
N LEU A 31 -21.92 -10.34 -4.47
CA LEU A 31 -22.21 -9.27 -3.52
C LEU A 31 -22.18 -9.74 -2.06
N ALA A 32 -22.68 -10.94 -1.77
CA ALA A 32 -22.62 -11.51 -0.42
C ALA A 32 -21.17 -11.79 0.02
N ALA A 33 -20.32 -12.29 -0.88
CA ALA A 33 -18.89 -12.50 -0.58
C ALA A 33 -18.17 -11.18 -0.29
N ILE A 34 -18.43 -10.14 -1.09
CA ILE A 34 -17.85 -8.80 -0.88
C ILE A 34 -18.30 -8.20 0.46
N ARG A 35 -19.58 -8.36 0.83
CA ARG A 35 -20.11 -7.89 2.12
C ARG A 35 -19.46 -8.59 3.30
N LEU A 36 -19.22 -9.90 3.20
CA LEU A 36 -18.57 -10.69 4.26
C LEU A 36 -17.12 -10.25 4.52
N VAL A 37 -16.38 -9.93 3.45
CA VAL A 37 -15.02 -9.37 3.55
C VAL A 37 -15.07 -7.92 4.04
N GLY A 38 -16.04 -7.13 3.57
CA GLY A 38 -16.24 -5.74 3.97
C GLY A 38 -16.54 -5.57 5.45
N GLU A 39 -17.38 -6.42 6.04
CA GLU A 39 -17.70 -6.40 7.48
C GLU A 39 -16.47 -6.69 8.36
N SER A 40 -15.50 -7.46 7.86
CA SER A 40 -14.23 -7.71 8.55
C SER A 40 -13.25 -6.53 8.46
N LEU A 41 -13.41 -5.63 7.47
CA LEU A 41 -12.59 -4.43 7.30
C LEU A 41 -13.23 -3.17 7.89
N THR A 42 -14.56 -3.07 7.90
CA THR A 42 -15.31 -1.95 8.48
C THR A 42 -15.75 -2.19 9.93
N GLY A 43 -15.54 -3.40 10.46
CA GLY A 43 -15.86 -3.79 11.82
C GLY A 43 -14.92 -3.25 12.89
N THR A 44 -13.81 -2.59 12.54
CA THR A 44 -13.02 -1.83 13.51
C THR A 44 -13.76 -0.53 13.85
N PRO A 45 -14.08 -0.25 15.13
CA PRO A 45 -14.54 1.05 15.58
C PRO A 45 -13.39 2.05 15.44
N GLY A 46 -13.25 2.60 14.25
CA GLY A 46 -12.12 3.41 13.85
C GLY A 46 -12.15 3.66 12.36
N GLY A 47 -13.25 4.23 11.86
CA GLY A 47 -13.23 4.90 10.56
C GLY A 47 -12.07 5.90 10.51
N VAL A 48 -11.66 6.27 9.29
CA VAL A 48 -10.62 7.27 9.02
C VAL A 48 -10.66 8.40 10.07
N ARG A 49 -9.59 8.49 10.89
CA ARG A 49 -9.52 9.46 11.99
C ARG A 49 -9.76 10.86 11.41
N SER A 50 -10.70 11.60 12.00
CA SER A 50 -11.04 12.93 11.52
C SER A 50 -9.80 13.84 11.59
N GLN A 51 -9.64 14.75 10.63
CA GLN A 51 -8.49 15.67 10.59
C GLN A 51 -8.32 16.44 11.92
N GLU A 52 -9.44 16.69 12.60
CA GLU A 52 -9.51 17.36 13.90
C GLU A 52 -8.81 16.54 14.99
N GLU A 53 -8.96 15.21 14.96
CA GLU A 53 -8.36 14.31 15.92
C GLU A 53 -6.86 14.09 15.64
N ILE A 54 -6.47 14.08 14.37
CA ILE A 54 -5.05 14.07 13.96
C ILE A 54 -4.38 15.38 14.36
N ALA A 55 -5.02 16.53 14.11
CA ALA A 55 -4.50 17.84 14.50
C ALA A 55 -4.38 17.96 16.02
N ARG A 56 -5.32 17.41 16.79
CA ARG A 56 -5.25 17.39 18.25
C ARG A 56 -4.13 16.45 18.76
N ALA A 57 -3.94 15.30 18.13
CA ALA A 57 -2.84 14.39 18.47
C ALA A 57 -1.46 14.95 18.10
N LEU A 58 -1.36 15.76 17.03
CA LEU A 58 -0.13 16.48 16.66
C LEU A 58 0.12 17.73 17.51
N ALA A 59 -0.95 18.36 18.02
CA ALA A 59 -0.85 19.54 18.88
C ALA A 59 -0.60 19.19 20.36
N ASP A 60 -0.75 17.92 20.74
CA ASP A 60 -0.39 17.45 22.08
C ASP A 60 1.14 17.33 22.16
N PRO A 61 1.83 18.13 23.00
CA PRO A 61 3.26 17.94 23.22
C PRO A 61 3.48 16.61 23.93
N VAL A 62 4.29 15.72 23.34
CA VAL A 62 4.70 14.44 23.95
C VAL A 62 5.08 14.71 25.41
N PRO A 63 4.34 14.19 26.40
CA PRO A 63 4.74 14.31 27.78
C PRO A 63 6.08 13.59 27.90
N ALA A 64 7.13 14.33 28.24
CA ALA A 64 8.37 13.72 28.68
C ALA A 64 8.00 12.80 29.84
N GLY A 65 8.12 11.50 29.63
CA GLY A 65 7.81 10.50 30.64
C GLY A 65 8.57 10.81 31.91
N THR A 66 7.85 11.20 32.96
CA THR A 66 8.28 11.01 34.33
C THR A 66 7.06 10.55 35.12
N GLY A 67 7.14 9.31 35.61
CA GLY A 67 6.53 8.95 36.89
C GLY A 67 5.01 8.79 36.92
N SER A 68 4.62 7.55 37.23
CA SER A 68 3.43 7.14 37.98
C SER A 68 2.88 8.23 38.95
N PRO A 69 1.55 8.34 39.13
CA PRO A 69 0.96 9.42 39.92
C PRO A 69 1.30 9.26 41.40
N GLY A 70 1.97 10.25 41.99
CA GLY A 70 2.27 10.24 43.41
C GLY A 70 2.85 11.55 43.92
N GLY A 71 1.99 12.37 44.54
CA GLY A 71 2.33 13.26 45.65
C GLY A 71 3.18 14.51 45.37
N ALA A 72 2.56 15.69 45.57
CA ALA A 72 3.27 16.91 45.98
C ALA A 72 3.89 16.69 47.38
N PRO A 73 5.02 17.35 47.80
CA PRO A 73 5.06 18.82 47.96
C PRO A 73 6.42 19.54 47.75
N THR A 74 6.33 20.88 47.73
CA THR A 74 7.30 21.99 47.92
C THR A 74 8.78 21.73 48.30
N GLY A 75 9.70 22.45 47.64
CA GLY A 75 11.07 22.72 48.14
C GLY A 75 11.96 23.59 47.22
N THR A 76 12.41 24.73 47.75
CA THR A 76 13.35 25.78 47.27
C THR A 76 14.75 25.27 46.83
N PRO A 77 15.54 25.99 46.00
CA PRO A 77 16.73 25.44 45.31
C PRO A 77 18.10 25.63 46.02
N SER A 78 19.10 24.87 45.52
CA SER A 78 20.58 25.05 45.58
C SER A 78 21.34 24.39 46.75
N PRO A 79 22.67 24.13 46.68
CA PRO A 79 23.57 23.61 45.62
C PRO A 79 24.39 22.38 46.10
N GLY A 80 25.05 21.61 45.21
CA GLY A 80 26.00 20.58 45.67
C GLY A 80 26.72 19.79 44.59
N ALA A 81 28.01 20.07 44.47
CA ALA A 81 29.12 19.36 43.81
C ALA A 81 28.89 17.91 43.31
N GLY A 82 29.38 17.65 42.09
CA GLY A 82 29.68 16.30 41.61
C GLY A 82 30.78 15.60 42.42
N PRO A 83 31.02 14.31 42.18
CA PRO A 83 32.11 13.98 41.25
C PRO A 83 31.88 12.75 40.35
N SER A 84 32.58 12.80 39.23
CA SER A 84 33.29 11.72 38.52
C SER A 84 32.78 10.27 38.60
N GLY A 85 32.45 9.73 37.43
CA GLY A 85 32.40 8.29 37.20
C GLY A 85 32.22 7.96 35.72
N ALA A 86 33.34 7.83 35.02
CA ALA A 86 33.59 7.08 33.78
C ALA A 86 32.40 6.80 32.84
N GLY A 87 32.46 7.38 31.63
CA GLY A 87 31.60 6.94 30.53
C GLY A 87 31.89 5.51 30.10
N PRO A 88 30.91 4.84 29.48
CA PRO A 88 31.13 4.11 28.25
C PRO A 88 30.79 5.02 27.08
N ASP A 89 31.66 5.02 26.08
CA ASP A 89 31.35 5.38 24.70
C ASP A 89 30.13 4.59 24.22
N GLY A 90 28.94 5.11 24.51
CA GLY A 90 27.68 4.73 23.91
C GLY A 90 27.29 5.85 22.98
N SER A 91 27.91 5.88 21.80
CA SER A 91 27.49 6.74 20.69
C SER A 91 25.96 6.68 20.60
N PRO A 92 25.22 7.80 20.68
CA PRO A 92 23.77 7.75 20.55
C PRO A 92 23.47 7.18 19.18
N SER A 93 22.88 5.98 19.13
CA SER A 93 22.22 5.48 17.93
C SER A 93 21.23 6.55 17.53
N SER A 94 21.58 7.29 16.48
CA SER A 94 20.73 8.33 15.95
C SER A 94 19.43 7.67 15.49
N PRO A 95 18.26 8.31 15.70
CA PRO A 95 17.03 7.86 15.09
C PRO A 95 17.25 7.84 13.57
N VAL A 96 16.96 6.72 12.91
CA VAL A 96 17.00 6.64 11.44
C VAL A 96 16.00 7.64 10.90
N SER A 97 16.50 8.77 10.40
CA SER A 97 15.72 9.72 9.61
C SER A 97 15.28 9.03 8.32
N PRO A 98 14.03 9.20 7.86
CA PRO A 98 13.69 8.93 6.48
C PRO A 98 14.36 10.00 5.61
N GLY A 99 15.42 9.61 4.91
CA GLY A 99 16.07 10.47 3.91
C GLY A 99 17.56 10.67 4.11
N ASP A 100 18.32 9.61 3.89
CA ASP A 100 19.58 9.68 3.16
C ASP A 100 19.39 8.71 1.98
N PRO A 101 19.78 9.01 0.72
CA PRO A 101 19.98 7.98 -0.28
C PRO A 101 21.22 7.19 0.15
N GLY A 102 21.11 6.49 1.28
CA GLY A 102 22.12 5.59 1.78
C GLY A 102 22.31 4.61 0.67
N THR A 103 23.48 4.67 0.03
CA THR A 103 23.93 3.91 -1.13
C THR A 103 23.06 2.67 -1.29
N GLU A 104 21.95 2.80 -2.03
CA GLU A 104 21.16 1.62 -2.34
C GLU A 104 22.18 0.70 -3.01
N PRO A 105 22.27 -0.58 -2.58
CA PRO A 105 23.20 -1.48 -3.22
C PRO A 105 22.93 -1.39 -4.71
N GLY A 106 23.95 -1.32 -5.55
CA GLY A 106 23.78 -0.91 -6.96
C GLY A 106 22.77 -1.76 -7.74
N ASN A 107 22.41 -2.91 -7.19
CA ASN A 107 21.36 -3.80 -7.64
C ASN A 107 19.92 -3.39 -7.27
N ARG A 108 19.67 -2.37 -6.44
CA ARG A 108 18.34 -1.91 -6.04
C ARG A 108 18.14 -0.44 -6.35
N ARG A 109 17.00 -0.07 -6.93
CA ARG A 109 16.66 1.32 -7.27
C ARG A 109 15.17 1.60 -7.19
N GLY A 110 14.85 2.82 -6.76
CA GLY A 110 13.52 3.40 -6.87
C GLY A 110 13.25 4.11 -8.21
N PHE A 111 12.01 4.00 -8.68
CA PHE A 111 11.47 4.62 -9.88
C PHE A 111 10.16 5.34 -9.56
N SER A 112 9.90 6.45 -10.25
CA SER A 112 8.68 7.25 -10.06
C SER A 112 8.08 7.64 -11.40
N THR A 113 6.80 7.38 -11.58
CA THR A 113 6.02 7.77 -12.76
C THR A 113 4.91 8.75 -12.38
N VAL A 114 4.09 9.15 -13.35
CA VAL A 114 2.89 9.96 -13.09
C VAL A 114 1.87 9.18 -12.26
N GLY A 115 1.75 7.87 -12.48
CA GLY A 115 0.76 6.99 -11.83
C GLY A 115 1.21 6.40 -10.49
N GLY A 116 2.51 6.34 -10.19
CA GLY A 116 2.98 5.71 -8.96
C GLY A 116 4.49 5.75 -8.76
N SER A 117 4.97 4.90 -7.85
CA SER A 117 6.39 4.63 -7.64
C SER A 117 6.62 3.14 -7.41
N ALA A 118 7.79 2.64 -7.80
CA ALA A 118 8.20 1.26 -7.59
C ALA A 118 9.67 1.18 -7.20
N VAL A 119 10.05 0.08 -6.54
CA VAL A 119 11.44 -0.24 -6.22
C VAL A 119 11.73 -1.60 -6.82
N ALA A 120 12.74 -1.67 -7.67
CA ALA A 120 13.19 -2.90 -8.30
C ALA A 120 14.56 -3.30 -7.76
N GLU A 121 14.83 -4.60 -7.78
CA GLU A 121 16.10 -5.19 -7.40
C GLU A 121 16.54 -6.26 -8.40
N CYS A 122 17.78 -6.19 -8.86
CA CYS A 122 18.42 -7.22 -9.64
C CYS A 122 18.84 -8.37 -8.72
N VAL A 123 18.25 -9.54 -8.96
CA VAL A 123 18.50 -10.79 -8.24
C VAL A 123 18.98 -11.87 -9.23
N PRO A 124 19.54 -12.99 -8.75
CA PRO A 124 19.78 -14.13 -9.62
C PRO A 124 18.47 -14.58 -10.27
N GLY A 125 18.40 -14.57 -11.59
CA GLY A 125 17.20 -14.91 -12.36
C GLY A 125 16.55 -13.72 -13.07
N GLY A 126 16.92 -12.47 -12.76
CA GLY A 126 16.39 -11.31 -13.45
C GLY A 126 16.12 -10.12 -12.53
N VAL A 127 15.21 -9.25 -12.95
CA VAL A 127 14.73 -8.12 -12.13
C VAL A 127 13.53 -8.55 -11.28
N TYR A 128 13.46 -8.07 -10.05
CA TYR A 128 12.35 -8.30 -9.14
C TYR A 128 11.79 -6.99 -8.60
N LEU A 129 10.47 -6.79 -8.67
CA LEU A 129 9.80 -5.66 -8.03
C LEU A 129 9.63 -5.91 -6.53
N VAL A 130 10.44 -5.21 -5.73
CA VAL A 130 10.43 -5.30 -4.27
C VAL A 130 9.14 -4.70 -3.71
N SER A 131 8.77 -3.50 -4.17
CA SER A 131 7.59 -2.77 -3.70
C SER A 131 7.08 -1.77 -4.73
N TRP A 132 5.79 -1.45 -4.70
CA TRP A 132 5.18 -0.39 -5.51
C TRP A 132 4.02 0.27 -4.77
N SER A 133 3.68 1.48 -5.19
CA SER A 133 2.56 2.25 -4.66
C SER A 133 1.97 3.16 -5.74
N ALA A 134 0.63 3.15 -5.84
CA ALA A 134 -0.08 4.07 -6.71
C ALA A 134 -0.16 5.46 -6.07
N ARG A 135 -0.10 6.52 -6.90
CA ARG A 135 -0.37 7.89 -6.47
C ARG A 135 -1.86 8.09 -6.19
N PRO A 136 -2.23 9.10 -5.37
CA PRO A 136 -3.64 9.42 -5.14
C PRO A 136 -4.41 9.62 -6.46
N GLY A 137 -5.55 8.93 -6.60
CA GLY A 137 -6.36 8.95 -7.81
C GLY A 137 -5.97 7.90 -8.86
N TYR A 138 -4.86 7.18 -8.66
CA TYR A 138 -4.45 6.04 -9.47
C TYR A 138 -4.67 4.74 -8.72
N ARG A 139 -4.78 3.65 -9.48
CA ARG A 139 -4.78 2.27 -8.98
C ARG A 139 -3.73 1.47 -9.72
N VAL A 140 -3.23 0.43 -9.06
CA VAL A 140 -2.45 -0.63 -9.72
C VAL A 140 -3.44 -1.51 -10.48
N ASP A 141 -3.18 -1.74 -11.76
CA ASP A 141 -4.05 -2.55 -12.62
C ASP A 141 -3.44 -3.93 -12.86
N ASP A 142 -2.18 -3.98 -13.30
CA ASP A 142 -1.42 -5.21 -13.53
C ASP A 142 0.02 -5.12 -13.00
N VAL A 143 0.62 -6.26 -12.65
CA VAL A 143 1.98 -6.36 -12.11
C VAL A 143 2.62 -7.71 -12.45
N ASP A 144 3.68 -7.71 -13.25
CA ASP A 144 4.63 -8.81 -13.29
C ASP A 144 5.83 -8.54 -12.37
N ARG A 145 5.83 -9.24 -11.23
CA ARG A 145 6.79 -8.98 -10.15
C ARG A 145 8.21 -9.50 -10.45
N GLY A 146 8.35 -10.48 -11.35
CA GLY A 146 9.56 -11.27 -11.53
C GLY A 146 9.85 -12.25 -10.37
N PRO A 147 11.05 -12.85 -10.31
CA PRO A 147 12.21 -12.51 -11.13
C PRO A 147 12.10 -13.03 -12.57
N ASP A 148 12.23 -12.11 -13.54
CA ASP A 148 12.30 -12.42 -14.97
C ASP A 148 13.20 -11.41 -15.73
N ASP A 149 13.36 -11.53 -17.04
CA ASP A 149 14.19 -10.60 -17.82
C ASP A 149 13.74 -9.13 -17.73
N ASP A 150 12.44 -8.92 -17.56
CA ASP A 150 11.79 -7.67 -17.20
C ASP A 150 10.77 -7.86 -16.06
N ALA A 151 10.38 -6.75 -15.45
CA ALA A 151 9.34 -6.70 -14.42
C ALA A 151 8.61 -5.37 -14.53
N ASP A 152 7.30 -5.43 -14.56
CA ASP A 152 6.43 -4.30 -14.83
C ASP A 152 5.39 -4.05 -13.75
N VAL A 153 4.91 -2.81 -13.75
CA VAL A 153 3.73 -2.42 -12.99
C VAL A 153 2.98 -1.36 -13.75
N THR A 154 1.68 -1.59 -13.94
CA THR A 154 0.79 -0.69 -14.65
C THR A 154 -0.11 0.07 -13.69
N PHE A 155 -0.06 1.40 -13.79
CA PHE A 155 -0.87 2.33 -13.00
C PHE A 155 -1.94 2.98 -13.87
N VAL A 156 -3.21 2.85 -13.50
CA VAL A 156 -4.34 3.42 -14.25
C VAL A 156 -5.03 4.50 -13.43
N GLY A 157 -5.30 5.64 -14.06
CA GLY A 157 -5.94 6.79 -13.40
C GLY A 157 -6.54 7.81 -14.36
N PRO A 158 -6.88 9.01 -13.87
CA PRO A 158 -7.65 10.00 -14.62
C PRO A 158 -6.92 10.58 -15.84
N SER A 159 -5.58 10.52 -15.89
CA SER A 159 -4.81 10.96 -17.05
C SER A 159 -4.36 9.81 -17.96
N GLY A 160 -4.86 8.60 -17.75
CA GLY A 160 -4.56 7.42 -18.56
C GLY A 160 -3.82 6.32 -17.80
N GLU A 161 -3.15 5.49 -18.57
CA GLU A 161 -2.40 4.31 -18.13
C GLU A 161 -0.91 4.63 -18.18
N TYR A 162 -0.16 4.19 -17.17
CA TYR A 162 1.27 4.40 -17.04
C TYR A 162 1.91 3.09 -16.63
N GLU A 163 2.55 2.45 -17.59
CA GLU A 163 3.35 1.26 -17.38
C GLU A 163 4.78 1.66 -17.02
N LEU A 164 5.35 0.95 -16.04
CA LEU A 164 6.75 1.02 -15.70
C LEU A 164 7.33 -0.37 -15.89
N SER A 165 8.01 -0.60 -17.02
CA SER A 165 8.82 -1.79 -17.24
C SER A 165 10.27 -1.52 -16.83
N VAL A 166 10.88 -2.47 -16.12
CA VAL A 166 12.26 -2.39 -15.63
C VAL A 166 12.98 -3.65 -16.04
N ARG A 167 14.25 -3.53 -16.44
CA ARG A 167 15.17 -4.66 -16.68
C ARG A 167 16.50 -4.46 -15.96
N CYS A 168 17.30 -5.51 -15.87
CA CYS A 168 18.64 -5.43 -15.28
C CYS A 168 19.73 -5.21 -16.33
N ALA A 169 20.43 -4.08 -16.26
CA ALA A 169 21.61 -3.79 -17.09
C ALA A 169 22.87 -3.75 -16.21
N GLY A 170 23.79 -4.70 -16.40
CA GLY A 170 25.02 -4.77 -15.62
C GLY A 170 24.81 -4.95 -14.11
N GLY A 171 23.71 -5.63 -13.73
CA GLY A 171 23.31 -5.81 -12.34
C GLY A 171 22.67 -4.57 -11.71
N VAL A 172 22.29 -3.57 -12.51
CA VAL A 172 21.61 -2.34 -12.06
C VAL A 172 20.21 -2.30 -12.70
N PRO A 173 19.15 -2.05 -11.92
CA PRO A 173 17.81 -1.88 -12.49
C PRO A 173 17.74 -0.62 -13.37
N THR A 174 17.20 -0.74 -14.58
CA THR A 174 17.03 0.33 -15.57
C THR A 174 15.65 0.26 -16.20
N VAL A 175 15.04 1.41 -16.48
CA VAL A 175 13.75 1.47 -17.19
C VAL A 175 13.90 0.88 -18.59
N ASP A 176 13.00 -0.01 -18.96
CA ASP A 176 12.83 -0.46 -20.33
C ASP A 176 11.95 0.55 -21.08
N LEU A 177 12.39 0.95 -22.28
CA LEU A 177 11.68 1.90 -23.15
C LEU A 177 11.22 1.23 -24.45
N ASP A 178 11.33 -0.09 -24.57
CA ASP A 178 11.09 -0.80 -25.83
C ASP A 178 9.59 -1.02 -26.17
N ASP A 179 8.65 -0.48 -25.40
CA ASP A 179 7.19 -0.48 -25.69
C ASP A 179 6.70 0.91 -26.16
N ASP A 180 6.87 1.21 -27.46
CA ASP A 180 6.22 2.30 -28.21
C ASP A 180 5.50 1.74 -29.46
#